data_AF-A0A2Z3LBP5-F1
#
_entry.id   AF-A0A2Z3LBP5-F1
#
_cell.length_a   1.000
_cell.length_b   1.000
_cell.length_c   1.000
_cell.angle_alpha   90.00
_cell.angle_beta   90.00
_cell.angle_gamma   90.00
#
_symmetry.space_group_name_H-M   'P 1'
#
loop_
_entity.id
_entity.type
_entity.pdbx_description
1 polymer ?
#
loop_
_entity_poly.entity_id
_entity_poly.type
_entity_poly.pdbx_seq_one_letter_code
_entity_poly.pdbx_strand_id
1 'polypeptide(L)'
;MLEYFMKYIYSRDMIKLWEEFLETFKSCILLDKEKGYIYVRNFLWYSDSKLPEDKQPVLENIITKYLPREDKENIMRTIAQKYRDEGIQIGQEKGIQIGQEKGIQIGQEKGIQIGQEKGIQIGQEKGKIEIAKAMLLKGYPMEDIVLLTGLSSSHIQDLVMEKASN
;
A
#
# COMPACT_ATOMS: atom_id res chain seq x y z
N MET A 1 37.25 -0.43 16.85
CA MET A 1 36.36 0.10 15.79
C MET A 1 34.90 0.03 16.19
N LEU A 2 34.28 -1.17 16.28
CA LEU A 2 32.84 -1.29 16.56
C LEU A 2 32.40 -0.65 17.87
N GLU A 3 33.03 -1.01 18.99
CA GLU A 3 32.69 -0.44 20.30
C GLU A 3 32.80 1.09 20.31
N TYR A 4 33.87 1.63 19.72
CA TYR A 4 34.05 3.07 19.58
C TYR A 4 32.91 3.71 18.79
N PHE A 5 32.63 3.20 17.59
CA PHE A 5 31.61 3.79 16.72
C PHE A 5 30.23 3.72 17.39
N MET A 6 29.91 2.60 18.04
CA MET A 6 28.66 2.42 18.80
C MET A 6 28.55 3.35 20.00
N LYS A 7 29.65 3.61 20.72
CA LYS A 7 29.66 4.55 21.86
C LYS A 7 29.28 5.97 21.42
N TYR A 8 29.65 6.36 20.21
CA TYR A 8 29.42 7.70 19.68
C TYR A 8 28.36 7.76 18.57
N ILE A 9 27.61 6.68 18.35
CA ILE A 9 26.66 6.57 17.23
C ILE A 9 25.53 7.61 17.25
N TYR A 10 25.24 8.15 18.44
CA TYR A 10 24.25 9.22 18.66
C TYR A 10 24.87 10.62 18.68
N SER A 11 26.12 10.77 18.26
CA SER A 11 26.76 12.09 18.12
C SER A 11 25.92 12.99 17.21
N ARG A 12 25.71 14.24 17.64
CA ARG A 12 25.04 15.25 16.80
C ARG A 12 25.87 15.62 15.57
N ASP A 13 27.19 15.47 15.67
CA ASP A 13 28.12 15.76 14.59
C ASP A 13 28.73 14.45 14.06
N MET A 14 28.04 13.87 13.07
CA MET A 14 28.47 12.64 12.40
C MET A 14 29.72 12.86 11.54
N ILE A 15 29.91 14.07 11.01
CA ILE A 15 31.09 14.41 10.19
C ILE A 15 32.35 14.34 11.06
N LYS A 16 32.31 14.99 12.23
CA LYS A 16 33.40 14.94 13.19
C LYS A 16 33.67 13.51 13.69
N LEU A 17 32.62 12.73 13.96
CA LEU A 17 32.77 11.33 14.35
C LEU A 17 33.53 10.52 13.29
N TRP A 18 33.19 10.69 12.01
CA TRP A 18 33.87 9.99 10.92
C TRP A 18 35.32 10.41 10.77
N GLU A 19 35.61 11.69 10.88
CA GLU A 19 36.99 12.19 10.82
C GLU A 19 37.84 11.59 11.94
N GLU A 20 37.37 11.67 13.19
CA GLU A 20 38.06 11.08 14.35
C GLU A 20 38.17 9.55 14.25
N PHE A 21 37.13 8.88 13.78
CA PHE A 21 37.10 7.43 13.60
C PHE A 21 38.14 6.97 12.57
N LEU A 22 38.13 7.57 11.37
CA LEU A 22 39.07 7.20 10.31
C LEU A 22 40.50 7.56 10.69
N GLU A 23 40.70 8.66 11.43
CA GLU A 23 42.01 9.05 11.92
C GLU A 23 42.55 8.09 12.99
N THR A 24 41.72 7.74 13.97
CA THR A 24 42.09 6.86 15.09
C THR A 24 42.30 5.42 14.65
N PHE A 25 41.50 4.93 13.70
CA PHE A 25 41.46 3.51 13.32
C PHE A 25 42.11 3.20 11.97
N LYS A 26 43.01 4.05 11.44
CA LYS A 26 43.71 3.82 10.15
C LYS A 26 44.23 2.39 9.97
N SER A 27 44.92 1.85 10.97
CA SER A 27 45.48 0.49 10.93
C SER A 27 44.39 -0.58 10.96
N CYS A 28 43.32 -0.38 11.73
CA CYS A 28 42.21 -1.32 11.80
C CYS A 28 41.37 -1.32 10.52
N ILE A 29 41.30 -0.21 9.78
CA ILE A 29 40.62 -0.12 8.49
C ILE A 29 41.30 -1.02 7.45
N LEU A 30 42.63 -1.18 7.50
CA LEU A 30 43.35 -2.13 6.65
C LEU A 30 42.95 -3.59 6.96
N LEU A 31 42.77 -3.93 8.23
CA LEU A 31 42.27 -5.25 8.62
C LEU A 31 40.80 -5.45 8.21
N ASP A 32 39.97 -4.40 8.29
CA ASP A 32 38.60 -4.44 7.78
C ASP A 32 38.58 -4.62 6.27
N LYS A 33 39.51 -3.98 5.53
CA LYS A 33 39.68 -4.14 4.08
C LYS A 33 39.88 -5.60 3.69
N GLU A 34 40.75 -6.34 4.38
CA GLU A 34 40.99 -7.77 4.13
C GLU A 34 39.70 -8.60 4.27
N LYS A 35 38.76 -8.14 5.10
CA LYS A 35 37.44 -8.75 5.28
C LYS A 35 36.37 -8.13 4.38
N GLY A 36 36.74 -7.25 3.46
CA GLY A 36 35.82 -6.53 2.59
C GLY A 36 35.07 -5.41 3.30
N TYR A 37 35.74 -4.61 4.13
CA TYR A 37 35.20 -3.39 4.75
C TYR A 37 33.86 -3.56 5.47
N ILE A 38 33.63 -4.69 6.15
CA ILE A 38 32.31 -5.01 6.72
C ILE A 38 31.89 -3.94 7.74
N TYR A 39 32.81 -3.50 8.59
CA TYR A 39 32.51 -2.48 9.59
C TYR A 39 32.33 -1.10 8.96
N VAL A 40 33.26 -0.67 8.10
CA VAL A 40 33.19 0.64 7.44
C VAL A 40 31.92 0.77 6.60
N ARG A 41 31.55 -0.27 5.83
CA ARG A 41 30.30 -0.27 5.03
C ARG A 41 29.07 -0.16 5.92
N ASN A 42 29.01 -0.94 7.00
CA ASN A 42 27.84 -0.94 7.89
C ASN A 42 27.67 0.40 8.61
N PHE A 43 28.78 0.97 9.10
CA PHE A 43 28.75 2.30 9.72
C PHE A 43 28.38 3.37 8.70
N LEU A 44 28.94 3.33 7.49
CA LEU A 44 28.67 4.32 6.46
C LEU A 44 27.20 4.29 6.07
N TRP A 45 26.63 3.11 5.79
CA TRP A 45 25.20 2.95 5.52
C TRP A 45 24.33 3.51 6.65
N TYR A 46 24.64 3.19 7.91
CA TYR A 46 23.88 3.72 9.05
C TYR A 46 23.97 5.24 9.12
N SER A 47 25.18 5.79 9.05
CA SER A 47 25.43 7.22 9.23
C SER A 47 24.90 8.07 8.09
N ASP A 48 25.00 7.59 6.86
CA ASP A 48 24.60 8.31 5.65
C ASP A 48 23.08 8.49 5.63
N SER A 49 22.32 7.48 6.06
CA SER A 49 20.86 7.55 6.21
C SER A 49 20.38 8.58 7.26
N LYS A 50 21.28 9.00 8.16
CA LYS A 50 21.00 9.98 9.23
C LYS A 50 21.62 11.34 8.95
N LEU A 51 22.40 11.44 7.88
CA LEU A 51 23.10 12.64 7.50
C LEU A 51 22.24 13.46 6.53
N PRO A 52 22.08 14.77 6.75
CA PRO A 52 21.46 15.66 5.78
C PRO A 52 22.15 15.59 4.40
N GLU A 53 21.38 15.72 3.32
CA GLU A 53 21.89 15.60 1.93
C GLU A 53 23.04 16.57 1.65
N ASP A 54 23.01 17.78 2.20
CA ASP A 54 24.07 18.80 2.04
C ASP A 54 25.40 18.39 2.68
N LYS A 55 25.38 17.45 3.63
CA LYS A 55 26.57 16.96 4.32
C LYS A 55 27.12 15.66 3.74
N GLN A 56 26.37 14.94 2.90
CA GLN A 56 26.83 13.71 2.25
C GLN A 56 28.12 13.93 1.41
N PRO A 57 28.26 15.01 0.62
CA PRO A 57 29.51 15.29 -0.09
C PRO A 57 30.70 15.54 0.85
N VAL A 58 30.45 16.09 2.04
CA VAL A 58 31.49 16.33 3.06
C VAL A 58 31.98 14.99 3.62
N LEU A 59 31.06 14.08 3.92
CA LEU A 59 31.42 12.73 4.36
C LEU A 59 32.18 11.97 3.27
N GLU A 60 31.75 12.06 2.01
CA GLU A 60 32.46 11.47 0.88
C GLU A 60 33.91 12.00 0.79
N ASN A 61 34.10 13.31 0.95
CA ASN A 61 35.43 13.93 0.96
C ASN A 61 36.29 13.54 2.17
N ILE A 62 35.68 13.16 3.29
CA ILE A 62 36.41 12.61 4.43
C ILE A 62 36.87 11.19 4.08
N ILE A 63 35.97 10.34 3.59
CA ILE A 63 36.28 8.97 3.18
C ILE A 63 37.40 8.95 2.14
N THR A 64 37.41 9.86 1.16
CA THR A 64 38.44 9.92 0.11
C THR A 64 39.84 10.26 0.62
N LYS A 65 39.96 10.96 1.76
CA LYS A 65 41.26 11.27 2.37
C LYS A 65 41.92 10.05 2.99
N TYR A 66 41.12 9.09 3.46
CA TYR A 66 41.60 7.95 4.25
C TYR A 66 41.55 6.62 3.48
N LEU A 67 40.73 6.50 2.43
CA LEU A 67 40.58 5.28 1.64
C LEU A 67 41.08 5.46 0.20
N PRO A 68 41.75 4.44 -0.38
CA PRO A 68 42.11 4.42 -1.80
C PRO A 68 40.89 4.57 -2.72
N ARG A 69 41.10 5.14 -3.90
CA ARG A 69 40.04 5.42 -4.88
C ARG A 69 39.20 4.19 -5.25
N GLU A 70 39.85 3.05 -5.47
CA GLU A 70 39.15 1.80 -5.83
C GLU A 70 38.23 1.31 -4.71
N ASP A 71 38.69 1.39 -3.45
CA ASP A 71 37.92 0.99 -2.29
C ASP A 71 36.72 1.93 -2.07
N LYS A 72 36.92 3.23 -2.27
CA LYS A 72 35.86 4.24 -2.25
C LYS A 72 34.77 3.91 -3.27
N GLU A 73 35.13 3.73 -4.54
CA GLU A 73 34.17 3.47 -5.62
C GLU A 73 33.35 2.20 -5.34
N ASN A 74 34.01 1.15 -4.83
CA ASN A 74 33.34 -0.09 -4.43
C ASN A 74 32.35 0.11 -3.28
N ILE A 75 32.76 0.77 -2.19
CA ILE A 75 31.90 1.01 -1.02
C ILE A 75 30.70 1.88 -1.41
N MET A 76 30.92 2.98 -2.13
CA MET A 76 29.86 3.90 -2.55
C MET A 76 28.86 3.23 -3.49
N ARG A 77 29.33 2.43 -4.45
CA ARG A 77 28.46 1.69 -5.37
C ARG A 77 27.54 0.72 -4.61
N THR A 78 28.07 -0.01 -3.64
CA THR A 78 27.28 -0.96 -2.84
C THR A 78 26.22 -0.26 -2.00
N ILE A 79 26.55 0.87 -1.39
CA ILE A 79 25.59 1.65 -0.59
C ILE A 79 24.50 2.23 -1.48
N ALA A 80 24.86 2.82 -2.62
CA ALA A 80 23.90 3.31 -3.59
C ALA A 80 22.98 2.21 -4.13
N GLN A 81 23.51 1.00 -4.35
CA GLN A 81 22.68 -0.15 -4.75
C GLN A 81 21.68 -0.52 -3.65
N LYS A 82 22.13 -0.59 -2.40
CA LYS A 82 21.26 -0.90 -1.26
C LYS A 82 20.13 0.13 -1.10
N TYR A 83 20.40 1.42 -1.27
CA TYR A 83 19.35 2.45 -1.27
C TYR A 83 18.34 2.28 -2.41
N ARG A 84 18.81 1.91 -3.61
CA ARG A 84 17.89 1.60 -4.72
C ARG A 84 16.99 0.43 -4.39
N ASP A 85 17.57 -0.64 -3.83
CA ASP A 85 16.83 -1.85 -3.47
C ASP A 85 15.80 -1.55 -2.37
N GLU A 86 16.20 -0.83 -1.31
CA GLU A 86 15.29 -0.36 -0.24
C GLU A 86 14.18 0.54 -0.80
N GLY A 87 14.53 1.49 -1.69
CA GLY A 87 13.55 2.36 -2.34
C GLY A 87 12.54 1.61 -3.19
N ILE A 88 12.99 0.61 -3.95
CA ILE A 88 12.11 -0.28 -4.73
C ILE A 88 11.21 -1.07 -3.79
N GLN A 89 11.75 -1.66 -2.73
CA GLN A 89 10.98 -2.46 -1.77
C GLN A 89 9.89 -1.61 -1.09
N ILE A 90 10.25 -0.44 -0.56
CA ILE A 90 9.30 0.49 0.06
C ILE A 90 8.24 0.93 -0.94
N GLY A 91 8.63 1.23 -2.18
CA GLY A 91 7.70 1.61 -3.25
C GLY A 91 6.70 0.50 -3.58
N GLN A 92 7.16 -0.75 -3.68
CA GLN A 92 6.32 -1.91 -3.93
C GLN A 92 5.35 -2.18 -2.77
N GLU A 93 5.84 -2.19 -1.53
CA GLU A 93 5.02 -2.41 -0.33
C GLU A 93 3.92 -1.35 -0.22
N LYS A 94 4.28 -0.05 -0.35
CA LYS A 94 3.30 1.04 -0.33
C LYS A 94 2.32 0.95 -1.49
N GLY A 95 2.79 0.62 -2.69
CA GLY A 95 1.96 0.46 -3.87
C GLY A 95 0.91 -0.64 -3.72
N ILE A 96 1.32 -1.80 -3.19
CA ILE A 96 0.42 -2.93 -2.91
C ILE A 96 -0.60 -2.53 -1.85
N GLN A 97 -0.16 -1.94 -0.74
CA GLN A 97 -1.05 -1.54 0.36
C GLN A 97 -2.12 -0.56 -0.13
N ILE A 98 -1.71 0.53 -0.80
CA ILE A 98 -2.62 1.55 -1.33
C ILE A 98 -3.57 0.93 -2.37
N GLY A 99 -3.05 0.06 -3.24
CA GLY A 99 -3.86 -0.61 -4.26
C GLY A 99 -4.94 -1.52 -3.67
N GLN A 100 -4.58 -2.32 -2.65
CA GLN A 100 -5.51 -3.21 -1.96
C GLN A 100 -6.58 -2.43 -1.20
N GLU A 101 -6.19 -1.41 -0.43
CA GLU A 101 -7.13 -0.59 0.34
C GLU A 101 -8.14 0.11 -0.56
N LYS A 102 -7.66 0.78 -1.62
CA LYS A 102 -8.55 1.42 -2.61
C LYS A 102 -9.45 0.41 -3.33
N GLY A 103 -8.89 -0.75 -3.70
CA GLY A 103 -9.65 -1.82 -4.36
C GLY A 103 -10.79 -2.34 -3.50
N ILE A 104 -10.53 -2.61 -2.22
CA ILE A 104 -11.54 -3.07 -1.25
C ILE A 104 -12.61 -2.00 -1.04
N GLN A 105 -12.22 -0.75 -0.81
CA GLN A 105 -13.16 0.35 -0.57
C GLN A 105 -14.11 0.54 -1.76
N ILE A 106 -13.56 0.64 -2.97
CA ILE A 106 -14.37 0.81 -4.19
C ILE A 106 -15.27 -0.42 -4.42
N GLY A 107 -14.74 -1.62 -4.19
CA GLY A 107 -15.50 -2.87 -4.35
C GLY A 107 -16.68 -2.96 -3.39
N GLN A 108 -16.47 -2.61 -2.12
CA GLN A 108 -17.52 -2.62 -1.09
C GLN A 108 -18.60 -1.57 -1.37
N GLU A 109 -18.20 -0.34 -1.68
CA GLU A 109 -19.14 0.75 -1.96
C GLU A 109 -20.04 0.43 -3.16
N LYS A 110 -19.43 -0.01 -4.28
CA LYS A 110 -20.19 -0.44 -5.46
C LYS A 110 -21.08 -1.65 -5.18
N GLY A 111 -20.56 -2.62 -4.44
CA GLY A 111 -21.30 -3.83 -4.08
C GLY A 111 -22.55 -3.53 -3.24
N ILE A 112 -22.41 -2.66 -2.23
CA ILE A 112 -23.52 -2.23 -1.38
C ILE A 112 -24.55 -1.44 -2.19
N GLN A 113 -24.10 -0.48 -3.00
CA GLN A 113 -25.00 0.36 -3.80
C GLN A 113 -25.83 -0.49 -4.78
N ILE A 114 -25.18 -1.36 -5.56
CA ILE A 114 -25.86 -2.24 -6.52
C ILE A 114 -26.79 -3.21 -5.78
N GLY A 115 -26.35 -3.75 -4.64
CA GLY A 115 -27.14 -4.67 -3.83
C GLY A 115 -28.40 -4.03 -3.27
N GLN A 116 -28.29 -2.80 -2.74
CA GLN A 116 -29.41 -2.04 -2.20
C GLN A 116 -30.42 -1.67 -3.30
N GLU A 117 -29.93 -1.15 -4.43
CA GLU A 117 -30.80 -0.75 -5.55
C GLU A 117 -31.58 -1.95 -6.10
N LYS A 118 -30.88 -3.06 -6.40
CA LYS A 118 -31.54 -4.29 -6.86
C LYS A 118 -32.48 -4.87 -5.82
N GLY A 119 -32.08 -4.86 -4.54
CA GLY A 119 -32.91 -5.37 -3.45
C GLY A 119 -34.22 -4.59 -3.31
N ILE A 120 -34.16 -3.25 -3.37
CA ILE A 120 -35.34 -2.38 -3.33
C ILE A 120 -36.23 -2.64 -4.53
N GLN A 121 -35.68 -2.69 -5.75
CA GLN A 121 -36.46 -2.90 -6.97
C GLN A 121 -37.19 -4.25 -6.96
N ILE A 122 -36.47 -5.34 -6.65
CA ILE A 122 -37.04 -6.68 -6.56
C ILE A 122 -38.11 -6.74 -5.46
N GLY A 123 -37.86 -6.10 -4.31
CA GLY A 123 -38.82 -6.04 -3.21
C GLY A 123 -40.11 -5.31 -3.58
N GLN A 124 -39.99 -4.16 -4.25
CA GLN A 124 -41.14 -3.40 -4.74
C GLN A 124 -41.96 -4.18 -5.77
N GLU A 125 -41.29 -4.84 -6.72
CA GLU A 125 -41.95 -5.65 -7.75
C GLU A 125 -42.69 -6.85 -7.14
N LYS A 126 -42.03 -7.60 -6.24
CA LYS A 126 -42.67 -8.70 -5.51
C LYS A 126 -43.87 -8.22 -4.69
N GLY A 127 -43.74 -7.10 -3.99
CA GLY A 127 -44.85 -6.52 -3.22
C GLY A 127 -46.05 -6.16 -4.09
N LYS A 128 -45.82 -5.56 -5.27
CA LYS A 128 -46.90 -5.27 -6.24
C LYS A 128 -47.61 -6.55 -6.70
N ILE A 129 -46.84 -7.60 -7.01
CA ILE A 129 -47.37 -8.90 -7.45
C ILE A 129 -48.19 -9.56 -6.33
N GLU A 130 -47.69 -9.55 -5.08
CA GLU A 130 -48.40 -10.11 -3.93
C GLU A 130 -49.73 -9.41 -3.67
N ILE A 131 -49.75 -8.07 -3.75
CA ILE A 131 -50.98 -7.27 -3.63
C ILE A 131 -51.96 -7.61 -4.76
N ALA A 132 -51.49 -7.67 -6.01
CA ALA A 132 -52.33 -8.02 -7.15
C ALA A 132 -52.96 -9.42 -7.00
N LYS A 133 -52.18 -10.42 -6.57
CA LYS A 133 -52.67 -11.77 -6.27
C LYS A 133 -53.76 -11.75 -5.18
N ALA A 134 -53.55 -10.99 -4.11
CA ALA A 134 -54.53 -10.86 -3.03
C ALA A 134 -55.83 -10.16 -3.49
N MET A 135 -55.74 -9.15 -4.35
CA MET A 135 -56.90 -8.46 -4.92
C MET A 135 -57.70 -9.35 -5.89
N LEU A 136 -57.00 -10.11 -6.75
CA LEU A 136 -57.63 -11.10 -7.64
C LEU A 136 -58.39 -12.16 -6.84
N LEU A 137 -57.81 -12.65 -5.73
CA LEU A 137 -58.47 -13.61 -4.85
C LEU A 137 -59.74 -13.06 -4.19
N LYS A 138 -59.78 -11.76 -3.91
CA LYS A 138 -60.94 -11.06 -3.36
C LYS A 138 -61.98 -10.64 -4.41
N GLY A 139 -61.73 -10.91 -5.69
CA GLY A 139 -62.67 -10.60 -6.77
C GLY A 139 -62.69 -9.13 -7.20
N TYR A 140 -61.61 -8.38 -6.97
CA TYR A 140 -61.50 -7.01 -7.48
C TYR A 140 -61.47 -7.01 -9.02
N PRO A 141 -62.11 -6.04 -9.69
CA PRO A 141 -62.09 -5.93 -11.14
C PRO A 141 -60.68 -5.57 -11.64
N MET A 142 -60.34 -6.04 -12.84
CA MET A 142 -58.99 -5.93 -13.40
C MET A 142 -58.51 -4.48 -13.51
N GLU A 143 -59.40 -3.57 -13.88
CA GLU A 143 -59.13 -2.13 -14.01
C GLU A 143 -58.64 -1.52 -12.68
N ASP A 144 -59.29 -1.87 -11.57
CA ASP A 144 -58.90 -1.40 -10.23
C ASP A 144 -57.55 -1.97 -9.80
N ILE A 145 -57.24 -3.21 -10.17
CA ILE A 145 -55.95 -3.85 -9.83
C ILE A 145 -54.81 -3.19 -10.62
N VAL A 146 -55.00 -2.92 -11.92
CA VAL A 146 -54.04 -2.15 -12.74
C VAL A 146 -53.79 -0.79 -12.10
N LEU A 147 -54.86 -0.06 -11.75
CA LEU A 147 -54.77 1.27 -11.17
C LEU A 147 -54.04 1.29 -9.82
N LEU A 148 -54.37 0.35 -8.93
CA LEU A 148 -53.88 0.35 -7.54
C LEU A 148 -52.48 -0.26 -7.38
N THR A 149 -52.10 -1.22 -8.23
CA THR A 149 -50.79 -1.89 -8.16
C THR A 149 -49.76 -1.28 -9.11
N GLY A 150 -50.22 -0.56 -10.14
CA GLY A 150 -49.37 -0.01 -11.20
C GLY A 150 -48.71 -1.09 -12.08
N LEU A 151 -49.23 -2.32 -12.05
CA LEU A 151 -48.82 -3.40 -12.97
C LEU A 151 -49.54 -3.24 -14.31
N SER A 152 -48.91 -3.70 -15.40
CA SER A 152 -49.56 -3.69 -16.72
C SER A 152 -50.69 -4.72 -16.78
N SER A 153 -51.70 -4.45 -17.62
CA SER A 153 -52.81 -5.40 -17.85
C SER A 153 -52.30 -6.78 -18.32
N SER A 154 -51.22 -6.81 -19.10
CA SER A 154 -50.57 -8.07 -19.52
C SER A 154 -50.01 -8.87 -18.35
N HIS A 155 -49.28 -8.22 -17.43
CA HIS A 155 -48.75 -8.90 -16.24
C HIS A 155 -49.86 -9.47 -15.36
N ILE A 156 -50.98 -8.75 -15.22
CA ILE A 156 -52.13 -9.25 -14.44
C ILE A 156 -52.80 -10.42 -15.16
N GLN A 157 -52.91 -10.39 -16.49
CA GLN A 157 -53.39 -11.51 -17.30
C GLN A 157 -52.51 -12.76 -17.12
N ASP A 158 -51.20 -12.60 -17.15
CA ASP A 158 -50.26 -13.70 -16.92
C ASP A 158 -50.46 -14.33 -15.54
N LEU A 159 -50.61 -13.51 -14.49
CA LEU A 159 -50.93 -13.97 -13.12
C LEU A 159 -52.25 -14.74 -13.03
N VAL A 160 -53.25 -14.38 -13.85
CA VAL A 160 -54.54 -15.09 -13.91
C VAL A 160 -54.40 -16.42 -14.63
N MET A 161 -53.63 -16.48 -15.74
CA MET A 161 -53.37 -17.72 -16.46
C MET A 161 -52.53 -18.70 -15.64
N GLU A 162 -51.54 -18.22 -14.89
CA GLU A 162 -50.69 -19.03 -13.99
C GLU A 162 -51.51 -19.72 -12.88
N LYS A 163 -52.63 -19.10 -12.46
CA LYS A 163 -53.59 -19.69 -11.52
C LYS A 163 -54.51 -20.72 -12.17
N ALA A 164 -54.82 -20.60 -13.46
CA ALA A 164 -55.67 -21.56 -14.17
C ALA A 164 -54.93 -22.84 -14.58
N SER A 165 -53.60 -22.81 -14.58
CA SER A 165 -52.73 -23.96 -14.90
C SER A 165 -52.23 -24.75 -13.68
N ASN A 166 -52.54 -24.31 -12.47
CA ASN A 166 -52.27 -25.01 -11.19
C ASN A 166 -53.59 -25.47 -10.56
#